data_AF-A0A947TGH3-F1
#
_entry.id   AF-A0A947TGH3-F1
#
_cell.length_a   1.000
_cell.length_b   1.000
_cell.length_c   1.000
_cell.angle_alpha   90.00
_cell.angle_beta   90.00
_cell.angle_gamma   90.00
#
_symmetry.space_group_name_H-M   'P 1'
#
loop_
_entity.id
_entity.type
_entity.pdbx_description
1 polymer ?
#
loop_
_entity_poly.entity_id
_entity_poly.type
_entity_poly.pdbx_seq_one_letter_code
_entity_poly.pdbx_strand_id
1 'polypeptide(L)'
;FVWILWHWQKGKMDKKWLFALPILEIVWVNTHIYFVFGFGLVGLFWLKRTLKIYFTKKKINRMPFKILGLTILATLINPFTWKGLIYPFNIFRNYGYRIVENQSVWFLERLGIINNPNLVLFKIVFIILVLSFVLVLIRNRKSFSFIYFCLAVLFSAMGWFAIRNFTIFGFFALLIISFNIKKVLGIKIKSLNAKLAFVFVCLAVFLISFTVYSQKLPLNKYMFGLGVMPENNKSVEFFKEKNIQGPIFNNYDIGGYLIFHLYPQEKVFTDNRPEAYSIPFFEDIYIPAQQNDSIWQEQMEKYNFNSIFFMHSDYTPWGQRFLIERVKDLDWAPVYYDSFAIIFLKRNDLNQSIIKDYEIPQSYFRTY
;
A
#
# COMPACT_ATOMS: atom_id res chain seq x y z
N PHE A 1 -6.34 -15.69 13.91
CA PHE A 1 -6.34 -15.00 15.23
C PHE A 1 -7.73 -14.57 15.70
N VAL A 2 -8.36 -13.56 15.09
CA VAL A 2 -9.62 -12.94 15.60
C VAL A 2 -10.74 -13.96 15.82
N TRP A 3 -10.96 -14.86 14.87
CA TRP A 3 -11.99 -15.89 14.95
C TRP A 3 -11.83 -16.79 16.19
N ILE A 4 -10.61 -17.30 16.42
CA ILE A 4 -10.27 -18.15 17.57
C ILE A 4 -10.56 -17.40 18.88
N LEU A 5 -10.00 -16.19 19.00
CA LEU A 5 -10.14 -15.38 20.22
C LEU A 5 -11.60 -15.01 20.50
N TRP A 6 -12.38 -14.73 19.46
CA TRP A 6 -13.79 -14.38 19.56
C TRP A 6 -14.67 -15.56 19.99
N HIS A 7 -14.52 -16.72 19.36
CA HIS A 7 -15.30 -17.91 19.71
C HIS A 7 -14.95 -18.44 21.10
N TRP A 8 -13.66 -18.43 21.46
CA TRP A 8 -13.22 -18.76 22.81
C TRP A 8 -13.83 -17.81 23.85
N GLN A 9 -13.82 -16.49 23.59
CA GLN A 9 -14.44 -15.51 24.49
C GLN A 9 -15.95 -15.73 24.67
N LYS A 10 -16.63 -16.23 23.65
CA LYS A 10 -18.06 -16.57 23.71
C LYS A 10 -18.35 -17.90 24.39
N GLY A 11 -17.33 -18.64 24.83
CA GLY A 11 -17.49 -20.00 25.38
C GLY A 11 -17.92 -21.02 24.33
N LYS A 12 -17.78 -20.69 23.03
CA LYS A 12 -18.16 -21.56 21.91
C LYS A 12 -17.00 -22.42 21.40
N MET A 13 -15.82 -22.26 21.97
CA MET A 13 -14.63 -23.00 21.56
C MET A 13 -13.75 -23.33 22.75
N ASP A 14 -13.21 -24.56 22.74
CA ASP A 14 -12.35 -25.07 23.80
C ASP A 14 -11.07 -24.24 23.94
N LYS A 15 -10.55 -24.15 25.16
CA LYS A 15 -9.26 -23.51 25.49
C LYS A 15 -8.08 -24.11 24.71
N LYS A 16 -8.14 -25.38 24.30
CA LYS A 16 -7.09 -26.07 23.52
C LYS A 16 -6.78 -25.34 22.21
N TRP A 17 -7.79 -24.75 21.57
CA TRP A 17 -7.62 -23.99 20.33
C TRP A 17 -6.79 -22.72 20.49
N LEU A 18 -6.58 -22.22 21.71
CA LEU A 18 -5.68 -21.09 21.93
C LEU A 18 -4.22 -21.44 21.63
N PHE A 19 -3.83 -22.71 21.72
CA PHE A 19 -2.49 -23.16 21.36
C PHE A 19 -2.24 -23.18 19.84
N ALA A 20 -3.29 -23.04 19.02
CA ALA A 20 -3.10 -22.80 17.61
C ALA A 20 -2.54 -21.38 17.34
N LEU A 21 -2.69 -20.43 18.27
CA LEU A 21 -2.24 -19.05 18.07
C LEU A 21 -0.72 -18.93 17.95
N PRO A 22 0.11 -19.50 18.85
CA PRO A 22 1.56 -19.54 18.63
C PRO A 22 1.97 -20.21 17.32
N ILE A 23 1.33 -21.33 16.93
CA ILE A 23 1.66 -22.03 15.68
C ILE A 23 1.37 -21.15 14.46
N LEU A 24 0.21 -20.49 14.45
CA LEU A 24 -0.15 -19.53 13.41
C LEU A 24 0.81 -18.33 13.39
N GLU A 25 1.32 -17.90 14.56
CA GLU A 25 2.30 -16.82 14.64
C GLU A 25 3.63 -17.20 13.98
N ILE A 26 4.10 -18.44 14.15
CA ILE A 26 5.32 -18.94 13.47
C ILE A 26 5.16 -18.81 11.95
N VAL A 27 4.01 -19.21 11.41
CA VAL A 27 3.74 -19.06 9.97
C VAL A 27 3.66 -17.58 9.60
N TRP A 28 3.02 -16.75 10.44
CA TRP A 28 2.81 -15.34 10.13
C TRP A 28 4.10 -14.52 10.14
N VAL A 29 4.97 -14.70 11.14
CA VAL A 29 6.24 -13.96 11.24
C VAL A 29 7.18 -14.24 10.06
N ASN A 30 7.07 -15.42 9.44
CA ASN A 30 7.85 -15.80 8.27
C ASN A 30 7.20 -15.40 6.93
N THR A 31 5.98 -14.86 6.94
CA THR A 31 5.23 -14.54 5.70
C THR A 31 4.93 -13.07 5.55
N HIS A 32 4.71 -12.32 6.63
CA HIS A 32 4.32 -10.92 6.53
C HIS A 32 4.70 -10.09 7.77
N ILE A 33 5.14 -8.86 7.55
CA ILE A 33 5.53 -7.89 8.59
C ILE A 33 4.41 -7.48 9.56
N TYR A 34 3.16 -7.90 9.31
CA TYR A 34 1.99 -7.56 10.12
C TYR A 34 1.73 -8.58 11.23
N PHE A 35 2.65 -9.55 11.41
CA PHE A 35 2.61 -10.53 12.49
C PHE A 35 2.45 -9.87 13.86
N VAL A 36 2.94 -8.63 14.06
CA VAL A 36 2.78 -7.88 15.32
C VAL A 36 1.34 -7.73 15.79
N PHE A 37 0.37 -7.79 14.87
CA PHE A 37 -1.04 -7.80 15.25
C PHE A 37 -1.48 -9.12 15.88
N GLY A 38 -0.81 -10.23 15.62
CA GLY A 38 -1.07 -11.53 16.23
C GLY A 38 -1.01 -11.45 17.76
N PHE A 39 0.17 -11.17 18.32
CA PHE A 39 0.30 -10.98 19.77
C PHE A 39 -0.46 -9.75 20.29
N GLY A 40 -0.58 -8.67 19.50
CA GLY A 40 -1.39 -7.49 19.87
C GLY A 40 -2.86 -7.83 20.10
N LEU A 41 -3.46 -8.65 19.23
CA LEU A 41 -4.83 -9.13 19.36
C LEU A 41 -5.00 -10.04 20.58
N VAL A 42 -4.04 -10.94 20.83
CA VAL A 42 -4.05 -11.78 22.05
C VAL A 42 -4.00 -10.90 23.29
N GLY A 43 -3.11 -9.90 23.31
CA GLY A 43 -2.99 -8.92 24.38
C GLY A 43 -4.28 -8.13 24.64
N LEU A 44 -4.96 -7.68 23.59
CA LEU A 44 -6.23 -6.95 23.74
C LEU A 44 -7.36 -7.80 24.32
N PHE A 45 -7.49 -9.05 23.86
CA PHE A 45 -8.48 -9.98 24.41
C PHE A 45 -8.18 -10.37 25.86
N TRP A 46 -6.90 -10.46 26.20
CA TRP A 46 -6.43 -10.65 27.57
C TRP A 46 -6.77 -9.43 28.45
N LEU A 47 -6.44 -8.21 28.02
CA LEU A 47 -6.69 -6.97 28.78
C LEU A 47 -8.16 -6.84 29.20
N LYS A 48 -9.11 -7.08 28.28
CA LYS A 48 -10.55 -7.08 28.62
C LYS A 48 -10.90 -8.07 29.73
N ARG A 49 -10.28 -9.26 29.73
CA ARG A 49 -10.55 -10.29 30.73
C ARG A 49 -9.94 -9.90 32.08
N THR A 50 -8.73 -9.37 32.09
CA THR A 50 -8.05 -8.89 33.30
C THR A 50 -8.82 -7.75 33.95
N LEU A 51 -9.28 -6.76 33.17
CA LEU A 51 -10.14 -5.68 33.65
C LEU A 51 -11.43 -6.24 34.28
N LYS A 52 -12.10 -7.18 33.61
CA LYS A 52 -13.30 -7.82 34.18
C LYS A 52 -13.01 -8.52 35.51
N ILE A 53 -11.89 -9.24 35.61
CA ILE A 53 -11.50 -9.96 36.84
C ILE A 53 -11.18 -8.99 37.97
N TYR A 54 -10.44 -7.91 37.68
CA TYR A 54 -10.12 -6.84 38.62
C TYR A 54 -11.40 -6.24 39.23
N PHE A 55 -12.37 -5.88 38.40
CA PHE A 55 -13.66 -5.32 38.87
C PHE A 55 -14.58 -6.35 39.55
N THR A 56 -14.43 -7.64 39.27
CA THR A 56 -15.29 -8.70 39.84
C THR A 56 -14.64 -9.50 40.97
N LYS A 57 -13.40 -9.16 41.36
CA LYS A 57 -12.59 -9.85 42.40
C LYS A 57 -12.50 -11.38 42.24
N LYS A 58 -12.61 -11.90 41.01
CA LYS A 58 -12.49 -13.35 40.74
C LYS A 58 -11.03 -13.80 40.65
N LYS A 59 -10.77 -15.11 40.75
CA LYS A 59 -9.41 -15.67 40.52
C LYS A 59 -8.96 -15.47 39.07
N ILE A 60 -7.69 -15.08 38.89
CA ILE A 60 -7.05 -14.89 37.57
C ILE A 60 -6.76 -16.24 36.93
N ASN A 61 -7.32 -16.49 35.74
CA ASN A 61 -6.89 -17.59 34.90
C ASN A 61 -5.58 -17.22 34.21
N ARG A 62 -4.49 -17.94 34.51
CA ARG A 62 -3.14 -17.69 33.94
C ARG A 62 -2.98 -18.16 32.49
N MET A 63 -3.93 -18.93 31.95
CA MET A 63 -3.84 -19.49 30.61
C MET A 63 -3.60 -18.45 29.50
N PRO A 64 -4.33 -17.31 29.44
CA PRO A 64 -4.10 -16.31 28.39
C PRO A 64 -2.72 -15.65 28.47
N PHE A 65 -2.13 -15.55 29.66
CA PHE A 65 -0.75 -15.06 29.83
C PHE A 65 0.25 -16.04 29.22
N LYS A 66 0.06 -17.33 29.47
CA LYS A 66 0.88 -18.38 28.85
C LYS A 66 0.77 -18.32 27.33
N ILE A 67 -0.45 -18.18 26.80
CA ILE A 67 -0.66 -18.07 25.34
C ILE A 67 -0.02 -16.82 24.78
N LEU A 68 -0.18 -15.65 25.41
CA LEU A 68 0.48 -14.42 24.96
C LEU A 68 2.01 -14.56 24.95
N GLY A 69 2.59 -15.11 26.02
CA GLY A 69 4.02 -15.37 26.10
C GLY A 69 4.50 -16.33 25.00
N LEU A 70 3.77 -17.43 24.76
CA LEU A 70 4.08 -18.36 23.68
C LEU A 70 3.94 -17.73 22.30
N THR A 71 2.93 -16.87 22.08
CA THR A 71 2.78 -16.13 20.81
C THR A 71 3.94 -15.16 20.61
N ILE A 72 4.36 -14.41 21.63
CA ILE A 72 5.55 -13.53 21.52
C ILE A 72 6.81 -14.36 21.25
N LEU A 73 7.03 -15.46 21.97
CA LEU A 73 8.18 -16.34 21.73
C LEU A 73 8.15 -16.97 20.33
N ALA A 74 6.98 -17.30 19.80
CA ALA A 74 6.82 -17.80 18.45
C ALA A 74 7.31 -16.81 17.37
N THR A 75 7.24 -15.50 17.64
CA THR A 75 7.80 -14.49 16.71
C THR A 75 9.32 -14.61 16.57
N LEU A 76 10.03 -15.21 17.53
CA LEU A 76 11.49 -15.41 17.45
C LEU A 76 11.87 -16.54 16.49
N ILE A 77 10.90 -17.35 16.06
CA ILE A 77 11.10 -18.44 15.10
C ILE A 77 11.01 -17.86 13.69
N ASN A 78 12.00 -17.03 13.34
CA ASN A 78 12.22 -16.48 12.00
C ASN A 78 13.74 -16.36 11.75
N PRO A 79 14.22 -16.28 10.49
CA PRO A 79 15.65 -16.23 10.17
C PRO A 79 16.43 -15.12 10.88
N PHE A 80 15.76 -14.02 11.23
CA PHE A 80 16.34 -12.84 11.89
C PHE A 80 16.06 -12.80 13.40
N THR A 81 15.40 -13.81 13.96
CA THR A 81 15.08 -13.96 15.39
C THR A 81 14.54 -12.66 16.03
N TRP A 82 15.26 -12.08 17.01
CA TRP A 82 14.90 -10.85 17.70
C TRP A 82 14.97 -9.61 16.80
N LYS A 83 15.87 -9.58 15.82
CA LYS A 83 15.96 -8.49 14.84
C LYS A 83 14.68 -8.45 13.98
N GLY A 84 14.17 -9.62 13.61
CA GLY A 84 12.89 -9.75 12.90
C GLY A 84 11.71 -9.24 13.72
N LEU A 85 11.68 -9.52 15.03
CA LEU A 85 10.63 -9.02 15.94
C LEU A 85 10.58 -7.49 15.98
N ILE A 86 11.74 -6.82 16.03
CA ILE A 86 11.79 -5.34 16.13
C ILE A 86 11.70 -4.62 14.78
N TYR A 87 11.90 -5.34 13.67
CA TYR A 87 11.94 -4.77 12.32
C TYR A 87 10.70 -3.94 11.94
N PRO A 88 9.44 -4.38 12.21
CA PRO A 88 8.24 -3.60 11.89
C PRO A 88 8.21 -2.20 12.52
N PHE A 89 8.91 -1.99 13.64
CA PHE A 89 8.96 -0.71 14.34
C PHE A 89 10.05 0.22 13.79
N ASN A 90 11.00 -0.32 13.00
CA ASN A 90 12.12 0.42 12.43
C ASN A 90 12.00 0.63 10.92
N ILE A 91 11.03 -0.01 10.24
CA ILE A 91 10.92 0.02 8.77
C ILE A 91 10.86 1.45 8.19
N PHE A 92 10.21 2.39 8.88
CA PHE A 92 10.10 3.77 8.43
C PHE A 92 11.37 4.60 8.62
N ARG A 93 12.37 4.10 9.36
CA ARG A 93 13.64 4.80 9.61
C ARG A 93 14.69 4.52 8.54
N ASN A 94 14.48 3.49 7.73
CA ASN A 94 15.51 2.97 6.82
C ASN A 94 15.30 3.41 5.36
N TYR A 95 14.29 4.24 5.07
CA TYR A 95 13.96 4.66 3.72
C TYR A 95 14.50 6.05 3.42
N GLY A 96 15.39 6.17 2.43
CA GLY A 96 15.81 7.46 1.87
C GLY A 96 14.82 8.03 0.85
N TYR A 97 13.82 7.25 0.46
CA TYR A 97 12.78 7.65 -0.50
C TYR A 97 11.37 7.53 0.12
N ARG A 98 10.53 8.53 -0.11
CA ARG A 98 9.17 8.56 0.46
C ARG A 98 8.19 7.77 -0.41
N ILE A 99 7.75 6.63 0.11
CA ILE A 99 6.72 5.79 -0.53
C ILE A 99 5.33 6.37 -0.28
N VAL A 100 4.51 6.51 -1.33
CA VAL A 100 3.14 7.06 -1.29
C VAL A 100 2.24 6.24 -0.34
N GLU A 101 2.35 4.92 -0.37
CA GLU A 101 1.56 3.97 0.41
C GLU A 101 1.76 4.13 1.92
N ASN A 102 2.90 4.68 2.33
CA ASN A 102 3.25 4.95 3.72
C ASN A 102 2.77 6.32 4.20
N GLN A 103 2.22 7.15 3.33
CA GLN A 103 1.83 8.51 3.67
C GLN A 103 0.43 8.60 4.26
N SER A 104 0.25 9.58 5.13
CA SER A 104 -1.03 9.88 5.76
C SER A 104 -2.04 10.42 4.76
N VAL A 105 -3.33 10.26 5.08
CA VAL A 105 -4.43 10.85 4.29
C VAL A 105 -4.23 12.36 4.15
N TRP A 106 -3.87 13.04 5.23
CA TRP A 106 -3.65 14.48 5.25
C TRP A 106 -2.53 14.93 4.31
N PHE A 107 -1.45 14.15 4.22
CA PHE A 107 -0.34 14.44 3.32
C PHE A 107 -0.78 14.38 1.86
N LEU A 108 -1.52 13.33 1.47
CA LEU A 108 -1.99 13.16 0.09
C LEU A 108 -3.00 14.24 -0.32
N GLU A 109 -3.85 14.68 0.61
CA GLU A 109 -4.77 15.79 0.34
C GLU A 109 -4.04 17.12 0.12
N ARG A 110 -2.96 17.38 0.87
CA ARG A 110 -2.12 18.57 0.65
C ARG A 110 -1.37 18.53 -0.69
N LEU A 111 -1.05 17.35 -1.20
CA LEU A 111 -0.50 17.17 -2.55
C LEU A 111 -1.54 17.35 -3.67
N GLY A 112 -2.79 17.68 -3.34
CA GLY A 112 -3.85 17.84 -4.35
C GLY A 112 -4.46 16.52 -4.82
N ILE A 113 -4.11 15.38 -4.21
CA ILE A 113 -4.68 14.05 -4.51
C ILE A 113 -6.03 13.87 -3.79
N ILE A 114 -6.85 14.93 -3.76
CA ILE A 114 -8.10 15.03 -2.98
C ILE A 114 -9.21 14.16 -3.62
N ASN A 115 -9.17 14.00 -4.95
CA ASN A 115 -10.17 13.25 -5.71
C ASN A 115 -9.89 11.74 -5.78
N ASN A 116 -8.90 11.21 -5.04
CA ASN A 116 -8.68 9.78 -5.00
C ASN A 116 -9.88 9.09 -4.33
N PRO A 117 -10.62 8.23 -5.04
CA PRO A 117 -11.85 7.68 -4.50
C PRO A 117 -11.62 6.75 -3.31
N ASN A 118 -10.42 6.18 -3.15
CA ASN A 118 -10.07 5.38 -1.98
C ASN A 118 -10.02 6.24 -0.70
N LEU A 119 -9.56 7.50 -0.79
CA LEU A 119 -9.56 8.43 0.35
C LEU A 119 -11.00 8.78 0.75
N VAL A 120 -11.85 9.06 -0.24
CA VAL A 120 -13.27 9.36 -0.03
C VAL A 120 -13.98 8.17 0.60
N LEU A 121 -13.78 6.97 0.06
CA LEU A 121 -14.37 5.73 0.58
C LEU A 121 -13.92 5.47 2.02
N PHE A 122 -12.63 5.63 2.32
CA PHE A 122 -12.10 5.51 3.67
C PHE A 122 -12.81 6.46 4.65
N LYS A 123 -12.97 7.75 4.29
CA LYS A 123 -13.67 8.73 5.11
C LYS A 123 -15.14 8.38 5.32
N ILE A 124 -15.84 7.95 4.28
CA ILE A 124 -17.25 7.51 4.37
C ILE A 124 -17.37 6.32 5.34
N VAL A 125 -16.55 5.28 5.16
CA VAL A 125 -16.58 4.09 6.03
C VAL A 125 -16.19 4.45 7.46
N PHE A 126 -15.24 5.35 7.65
CA PHE A 126 -14.87 5.87 8.98
C PHE A 126 -16.03 6.60 9.66
N ILE A 127 -16.74 7.47 8.95
CA ILE A 127 -17.93 8.16 9.47
C ILE A 127 -19.02 7.14 9.83
N ILE A 128 -19.31 6.17 8.96
CA ILE A 128 -20.29 5.11 9.24
C ILE A 128 -19.88 4.29 10.48
N LEU A 129 -18.58 3.98 10.63
CA LEU A 129 -18.06 3.29 11.79
C LEU A 129 -18.30 4.08 13.07
N VAL A 130 -17.99 5.38 13.09
CA VAL A 130 -18.23 6.28 14.23
C VAL A 130 -19.72 6.34 14.55
N LEU A 131 -20.57 6.59 13.55
CA LEU A 131 -22.03 6.62 13.70
C LEU A 131 -22.57 5.30 14.25
N SER A 132 -22.01 4.16 13.85
CA SER A 132 -22.42 2.85 14.37
C SER A 132 -22.18 2.72 15.88
N PHE A 133 -21.10 3.30 16.40
CA PHE A 133 -20.84 3.34 17.85
C PHE A 133 -21.76 4.33 18.57
N VAL A 134 -21.99 5.51 18.00
CA VAL A 134 -22.95 6.50 18.54
C VAL A 134 -24.34 5.88 18.67
N LEU A 135 -24.81 5.18 17.64
CA LEU A 135 -26.10 4.48 17.66
C LEU A 135 -26.16 3.38 18.73
N VAL A 136 -25.07 2.62 18.93
CA VAL A 136 -25.00 1.64 20.02
C VAL A 136 -25.09 2.31 21.37
N LEU A 137 -24.40 3.44 21.59
CA LEU A 137 -24.42 4.16 22.86
C LEU A 137 -25.80 4.74 23.16
N ILE A 138 -26.49 5.30 22.17
CA ILE A 138 -27.83 5.89 22.32
C ILE A 138 -28.90 4.80 22.51
N ARG A 139 -28.94 3.78 21.65
CA ARG A 139 -30.07 2.82 21.59
C ARG A 139 -29.84 1.56 22.40
N ASN A 140 -28.59 1.14 22.64
CA ASN A 140 -28.28 -0.12 23.30
C ASN A 140 -26.91 -0.12 24.00
N ARG A 141 -26.71 0.81 24.95
CA ARG A 141 -25.42 1.01 25.64
C ARG A 141 -24.82 -0.28 26.22
N LYS A 142 -25.67 -1.22 26.67
CA LYS A 142 -25.25 -2.52 27.23
C LYS A 142 -24.58 -3.43 26.20
N SER A 143 -24.82 -3.19 24.91
CA SER A 143 -24.21 -3.94 23.81
C SER A 143 -22.86 -3.39 23.36
N PHE A 144 -22.39 -2.29 23.93
CA PHE A 144 -21.07 -1.72 23.64
C PHE A 144 -19.95 -2.73 23.89
N SER A 145 -19.07 -2.90 22.90
CA SER A 145 -17.95 -3.83 22.96
C SER A 145 -16.64 -3.08 22.99
N PHE A 146 -16.01 -3.05 24.17
CA PHE A 146 -14.71 -2.39 24.36
C PHE A 146 -13.63 -2.90 23.40
N ILE A 147 -13.56 -4.21 23.13
CA ILE A 147 -12.60 -4.76 22.15
C ILE A 147 -12.84 -4.18 20.77
N TYR A 148 -14.09 -4.12 20.30
CA TYR A 148 -14.38 -3.59 18.98
C TYR A 148 -14.11 -2.10 18.90
N PHE A 149 -14.35 -1.36 19.99
CA PHE A 149 -13.95 0.04 20.06
C PHE A 149 -12.43 0.20 19.96
N CYS A 150 -11.64 -0.55 20.71
CA CYS A 150 -10.17 -0.51 20.62
C CYS A 150 -9.66 -0.89 19.23
N LEU A 151 -10.22 -1.93 18.61
CA LEU A 151 -9.85 -2.33 17.24
C LEU A 151 -10.24 -1.25 16.21
N ALA A 152 -11.43 -0.66 16.35
CA ALA A 152 -11.86 0.45 15.51
C ALA A 152 -10.91 1.64 15.61
N VAL A 153 -10.57 2.05 16.84
CA VAL A 153 -9.63 3.17 17.08
C VAL A 153 -8.26 2.85 16.49
N LEU A 154 -7.70 1.67 16.79
CA LEU A 154 -6.39 1.25 16.30
C LEU A 154 -6.32 1.28 14.77
N PHE A 155 -7.21 0.55 14.09
CA PHE A 155 -7.14 0.45 12.64
C PHE A 155 -7.59 1.71 11.91
N SER A 156 -8.46 2.53 12.52
CA SER A 156 -8.75 3.87 11.99
C SER A 156 -7.52 4.76 12.07
N ALA A 157 -6.85 4.81 13.23
CA ALA A 157 -5.62 5.60 13.40
C ALA A 157 -4.54 5.17 12.41
N MET A 158 -4.36 3.86 12.23
CA MET A 158 -3.43 3.31 11.23
C MET A 158 -3.81 3.69 9.80
N GLY A 159 -5.10 3.65 9.45
CA GLY A 159 -5.60 4.09 8.14
C GLY A 159 -5.36 5.58 7.90
N TRP A 160 -5.59 6.43 8.90
CA TRP A 160 -5.28 7.86 8.82
C TRP A 160 -3.77 8.12 8.68
N PHE A 161 -2.93 7.31 9.31
CA PHE A 161 -1.48 7.47 9.31
C PHE A 161 -0.82 6.99 8.01
N ALA A 162 -1.31 5.90 7.40
CA ALA A 162 -0.76 5.37 6.15
C ALA A 162 -1.83 4.66 5.31
N ILE A 163 -1.96 5.02 4.02
CA ILE A 163 -3.01 4.49 3.14
C ILE A 163 -2.92 2.99 2.90
N ARG A 164 -1.74 2.37 3.03
CA ARG A 164 -1.58 0.91 2.96
C ARG A 164 -2.42 0.17 4.01
N ASN A 165 -2.84 0.85 5.07
CA ASN A 165 -3.67 0.29 6.13
C ASN A 165 -5.18 0.36 5.83
N PHE A 166 -5.59 0.90 4.68
CA PHE A 166 -7.01 0.95 4.31
C PHE A 166 -7.66 -0.43 4.24
N THR A 167 -6.95 -1.43 3.71
CA THR A 167 -7.46 -2.80 3.59
C THR A 167 -7.76 -3.41 4.96
N ILE A 168 -6.84 -3.28 5.91
CA ILE A 168 -7.03 -3.82 7.26
C ILE A 168 -8.09 -3.01 8.03
N PHE A 169 -8.13 -1.69 7.86
CA PHE A 169 -9.21 -0.86 8.36
C PHE A 169 -10.57 -1.32 7.85
N GLY A 170 -10.74 -1.47 6.53
CA GLY A 170 -11.98 -1.90 5.90
C GLY A 170 -12.45 -3.26 6.41
N PHE A 171 -11.52 -4.21 6.56
CA PHE A 171 -11.80 -5.54 7.11
C PHE A 171 -12.42 -5.47 8.52
N PHE A 172 -11.80 -4.71 9.44
CA PHE A 172 -12.31 -4.58 10.81
C PHE A 172 -13.54 -3.67 10.89
N ALA A 173 -13.58 -2.57 10.13
CA ALA A 173 -14.71 -1.66 10.09
C ALA A 173 -15.98 -2.39 9.66
N LEU A 174 -15.92 -3.21 8.60
CA LEU A 174 -17.07 -3.99 8.13
C LEU A 174 -17.61 -4.94 9.21
N LEU A 175 -16.72 -5.67 9.88
CA LEU A 175 -17.09 -6.60 10.96
C LEU A 175 -17.75 -5.87 12.13
N ILE A 176 -17.19 -4.72 12.51
CA ILE A 176 -17.64 -3.94 13.67
C ILE A 176 -18.96 -3.22 13.37
N ILE A 177 -19.08 -2.58 12.20
CA ILE A 177 -20.32 -1.94 11.74
C ILE A 177 -21.44 -2.99 11.71
N SER A 178 -21.19 -4.15 11.12
CA SER A 178 -22.17 -5.25 11.06
C SER A 178 -22.61 -5.70 12.46
N PHE A 179 -21.67 -5.82 13.40
CA PHE A 179 -21.99 -6.16 14.79
C PHE A 179 -22.85 -5.08 15.46
N ASN A 180 -22.46 -3.82 15.33
CA ASN A 180 -23.16 -2.68 15.93
C ASN A 180 -24.58 -2.55 15.38
N ILE A 181 -24.74 -2.58 14.06
CA ILE A 181 -26.05 -2.52 13.37
C ILE A 181 -26.95 -3.67 13.84
N LYS A 182 -26.44 -4.90 13.89
CA LYS A 182 -27.22 -6.05 14.38
C LYS A 182 -27.71 -5.85 15.82
N LYS A 183 -26.89 -5.23 16.67
CA LYS A 183 -27.23 -4.96 18.09
C LYS A 183 -28.22 -3.83 18.27
N VAL A 184 -28.20 -2.85 17.38
CA VAL A 184 -29.12 -1.70 17.40
C VAL A 184 -30.46 -2.05 16.78
N LEU A 185 -30.45 -2.61 15.56
CA LEU A 185 -31.67 -2.89 14.81
C LEU A 185 -32.33 -4.21 15.19
N GLY A 186 -31.63 -5.08 15.93
CA GLY A 186 -32.18 -6.36 16.36
C GLY A 186 -32.54 -7.30 15.20
N ILE A 187 -31.95 -7.08 14.01
CA ILE A 187 -32.30 -7.80 12.77
C ILE A 187 -32.18 -9.32 12.99
N LYS A 188 -33.32 -10.00 12.89
CA LYS A 188 -33.45 -11.46 12.92
C LYS A 188 -34.03 -11.91 11.59
N ILE A 189 -33.18 -12.20 10.61
CA ILE A 189 -33.62 -12.82 9.36
C ILE A 189 -33.84 -14.32 9.64
N LYS A 190 -35.11 -14.72 9.80
CA LYS A 190 -35.48 -16.08 10.21
C LYS A 190 -35.58 -17.06 9.03
N SER A 191 -36.10 -16.64 7.88
CA SER A 191 -36.28 -17.53 6.71
C SER A 191 -35.03 -17.58 5.84
N LEU A 192 -34.78 -18.75 5.23
CA LEU A 192 -33.70 -18.94 4.27
C LEU A 192 -33.88 -18.04 3.03
N ASN A 193 -35.12 -17.93 2.54
CA ASN A 193 -35.46 -17.09 1.38
C ASN A 193 -35.17 -15.60 1.62
N ALA A 194 -35.44 -15.08 2.82
CA ALA A 194 -35.11 -13.69 3.14
C ALA A 194 -33.60 -13.46 3.29
N LYS A 195 -32.83 -14.47 3.73
CA LYS A 195 -31.36 -14.40 3.75
C LYS A 195 -30.81 -14.39 2.33
N LEU A 196 -31.30 -15.29 1.47
CA LEU A 196 -30.91 -15.35 0.07
C LEU A 196 -31.27 -14.04 -0.65
N ALA A 197 -32.50 -13.55 -0.50
CA ALA A 197 -32.93 -12.27 -1.06
C ALA A 197 -32.05 -11.10 -0.59
N PHE A 198 -31.73 -11.03 0.71
CA PHE A 198 -30.82 -10.00 1.23
C PHE A 198 -29.42 -10.11 0.62
N VAL A 199 -28.87 -11.32 0.50
CA VAL A 199 -27.57 -11.56 -0.14
C VAL A 199 -27.61 -11.14 -1.62
N PHE A 200 -28.65 -11.51 -2.36
CA PHE A 200 -28.82 -11.12 -3.76
C PHE A 200 -28.96 -9.61 -3.92
N VAL A 201 -29.69 -8.92 -3.03
CA VAL A 201 -29.79 -7.46 -3.03
C VAL A 201 -28.43 -6.82 -2.73
N CYS A 202 -27.71 -7.29 -1.70
CA CYS A 202 -26.37 -6.79 -1.40
C CYS A 202 -25.39 -7.05 -2.55
N LEU A 203 -25.47 -8.21 -3.19
CA LEU A 203 -24.65 -8.55 -4.35
C LEU A 203 -25.01 -7.69 -5.57
N ALA A 204 -26.30 -7.45 -5.83
CA ALA A 204 -26.75 -6.57 -6.91
C ALA A 204 -26.31 -5.12 -6.66
N VAL A 205 -26.50 -4.60 -5.44
CA VAL A 205 -26.00 -3.26 -5.06
C VAL A 205 -24.48 -3.20 -5.21
N PHE A 206 -23.75 -4.22 -4.77
CA PHE A 206 -22.31 -4.30 -4.93
C PHE A 206 -21.91 -4.31 -6.41
N LEU A 207 -22.53 -5.14 -7.25
CA LEU A 207 -22.24 -5.23 -8.69
C LEU A 207 -22.59 -3.94 -9.43
N ILE A 208 -23.73 -3.29 -9.12
CA ILE A 208 -24.11 -2.00 -9.68
C ILE A 208 -23.12 -0.91 -9.23
N SER A 209 -22.83 -0.84 -7.93
CA SER A 209 -21.85 0.13 -7.39
C SER A 209 -20.48 -0.08 -8.01
N PHE A 210 -20.05 -1.34 -8.14
CA PHE A 210 -18.79 -1.72 -8.76
C PHE A 210 -18.77 -1.35 -10.25
N THR A 211 -19.86 -1.59 -10.98
CA THR A 211 -19.96 -1.24 -12.40
C THR A 211 -19.89 0.27 -12.60
N VAL A 212 -20.69 1.03 -11.86
CA VAL A 212 -20.68 2.51 -11.90
C VAL A 212 -19.33 3.08 -11.46
N TYR A 213 -18.74 2.51 -10.41
CA TYR A 213 -17.42 2.93 -9.92
C TYR A 213 -16.31 2.60 -10.91
N SER A 214 -16.34 1.39 -11.48
CA SER A 214 -15.37 0.94 -12.47
C SER A 214 -15.37 1.89 -13.66
N GLN A 215 -16.53 2.33 -14.16
CA GLN A 215 -16.64 3.27 -15.29
C GLN A 215 -15.95 4.61 -15.04
N LYS A 216 -15.73 4.99 -13.77
CA LYS A 216 -15.01 6.22 -13.39
C LYS A 216 -13.52 6.00 -13.15
N LEU A 217 -13.06 4.75 -13.05
CA LEU A 217 -11.64 4.47 -12.98
C LEU A 217 -11.04 4.68 -14.39
N PRO A 218 -9.90 5.38 -14.52
CA PRO A 218 -9.20 5.52 -15.79
C PRO A 218 -8.79 4.16 -16.40
N LEU A 219 -8.82 3.09 -15.57
CA LEU A 219 -8.59 1.70 -15.96
C LEU A 219 -9.75 1.07 -16.77
N ASN A 220 -10.95 1.65 -16.81
CA ASN A 220 -12.10 1.08 -17.52
C ASN A 220 -12.15 1.37 -19.03
N LYS A 221 -11.15 2.07 -19.59
CA LYS A 221 -10.93 2.04 -21.04
C LYS A 221 -10.37 0.70 -21.51
N TYR A 222 -9.98 -0.19 -20.60
CA TYR A 222 -9.36 -1.47 -20.91
C TYR A 222 -10.34 -2.64 -20.73
N MET A 223 -10.31 -3.53 -21.73
CA MET A 223 -11.22 -4.65 -21.94
C MET A 223 -11.23 -5.66 -20.78
N PHE A 224 -12.39 -6.27 -20.51
CA PHE A 224 -12.49 -7.42 -19.62
C PHE A 224 -11.70 -8.61 -20.21
N GLY A 225 -10.78 -9.20 -19.46
CA GLY A 225 -9.98 -10.33 -19.93
C GLY A 225 -8.89 -10.75 -18.95
N LEU A 226 -8.20 -11.84 -19.28
CA LEU A 226 -6.99 -12.30 -18.61
C LEU A 226 -5.79 -11.90 -19.48
N GLY A 227 -4.76 -11.30 -18.89
CA GLY A 227 -3.53 -10.92 -19.58
C GLY A 227 -3.02 -9.54 -19.20
N VAL A 228 -2.02 -9.07 -19.94
CA VAL A 228 -1.47 -7.72 -19.82
C VAL A 228 -2.33 -6.77 -20.65
N MET A 229 -2.54 -5.54 -20.17
CA MET A 229 -3.26 -4.53 -20.95
C MET A 229 -2.56 -4.29 -22.29
N PRO A 230 -3.31 -4.10 -23.40
CA PRO A 230 -2.70 -3.69 -24.65
C PRO A 230 -1.82 -2.47 -24.43
N GLU A 231 -0.71 -2.43 -25.16
CA GLU A 231 0.23 -1.31 -25.17
C GLU A 231 1.06 -1.09 -23.89
N ASN A 232 0.86 -1.90 -22.85
CA ASN A 232 1.58 -1.75 -21.58
C ASN A 232 3.11 -1.90 -21.71
N ASN A 233 3.58 -2.55 -22.76
CA ASN A 233 5.00 -2.81 -23.01
C ASN A 233 5.59 -1.99 -24.16
N LYS A 234 4.84 -1.07 -24.77
CA LYS A 234 5.32 -0.38 -25.98
C LYS A 234 6.60 0.43 -25.77
N SER A 235 6.77 1.06 -24.61
CA SER A 235 7.98 1.83 -24.31
C SER A 235 9.24 0.96 -24.32
N VAL A 236 9.19 -0.25 -23.74
CA VAL A 236 10.33 -1.16 -23.76
C VAL A 236 10.48 -1.92 -25.07
N GLU A 237 9.37 -2.21 -25.77
CA GLU A 237 9.41 -2.75 -27.12
C GLU A 237 10.12 -1.77 -28.06
N PHE A 238 9.77 -0.48 -28.00
CA PHE A 238 10.49 0.58 -28.73
C PHE A 238 11.97 0.61 -28.37
N PHE A 239 12.31 0.56 -27.07
CA PHE A 239 13.70 0.54 -26.62
C PHE A 239 14.50 -0.61 -27.24
N LYS A 240 13.90 -1.81 -27.29
CA LYS A 240 14.52 -3.01 -27.86
C LYS A 240 14.58 -2.98 -29.39
N GLU A 241 13.47 -2.64 -30.06
CA GLU A 241 13.37 -2.61 -31.52
C GLU A 241 14.34 -1.61 -32.14
N LYS A 242 14.57 -0.49 -31.44
CA LYS A 242 15.54 0.53 -31.86
C LYS A 242 16.96 0.26 -31.39
N ASN A 243 17.20 -0.85 -30.69
CA ASN A 243 18.49 -1.21 -30.10
C ASN A 243 19.11 -0.05 -29.31
N ILE A 244 18.27 0.66 -28.54
CA ILE A 244 18.75 1.71 -27.64
C ILE A 244 19.63 1.05 -26.58
N GLN A 245 20.76 1.70 -26.27
CA GLN A 245 21.71 1.21 -25.27
C GLN A 245 21.72 2.14 -24.05
N GLY A 246 21.96 1.58 -22.87
CA GLY A 246 22.25 2.36 -21.68
C GLY A 246 23.65 3.00 -21.72
N PRO A 247 24.14 3.51 -20.57
CA PRO A 247 23.52 3.43 -19.24
C PRO A 247 22.20 4.22 -19.12
N ILE A 248 21.24 3.67 -18.38
CA ILE A 248 19.90 4.24 -18.21
C ILE A 248 19.84 5.04 -16.92
N PHE A 249 19.43 6.31 -17.00
CA PHE A 249 18.94 7.07 -15.85
C PHE A 249 17.42 6.96 -15.79
N ASN A 250 16.89 6.24 -14.81
CA ASN A 250 15.45 6.03 -14.65
C ASN A 250 14.94 6.64 -13.36
N ASN A 251 13.63 6.93 -13.32
CA ASN A 251 13.01 7.32 -12.06
C ASN A 251 12.66 6.09 -11.20
N TYR A 252 12.42 6.34 -9.91
CA TYR A 252 12.21 5.31 -8.89
C TYR A 252 11.08 4.35 -9.25
N ASP A 253 9.95 4.87 -9.75
CA ASP A 253 8.75 4.08 -9.99
C ASP A 253 8.88 3.05 -11.12
N ILE A 254 9.71 3.33 -12.14
CA ILE A 254 9.81 2.48 -13.34
C ILE A 254 10.89 1.38 -13.24
N GLY A 255 11.73 1.40 -12.19
CA GLY A 255 12.88 0.51 -12.10
C GLY A 255 12.54 -0.99 -12.21
N GLY A 256 11.51 -1.45 -11.50
CA GLY A 256 11.09 -2.86 -11.57
C GLY A 256 10.61 -3.29 -12.96
N TYR A 257 9.97 -2.39 -13.70
CA TYR A 257 9.53 -2.62 -15.08
C TYR A 257 10.73 -2.80 -16.02
N LEU A 258 11.74 -1.93 -15.91
CA LEU A 258 12.95 -2.01 -16.71
C LEU A 258 13.77 -3.26 -16.37
N ILE A 259 13.90 -3.61 -15.09
CA ILE A 259 14.57 -4.86 -14.68
C ILE A 259 13.89 -6.07 -15.32
N PHE A 260 12.56 -6.15 -15.26
CA PHE A 260 11.83 -7.30 -15.79
C PHE A 260 12.05 -7.50 -17.30
N HIS A 261 12.19 -6.41 -18.06
CA HIS A 261 12.27 -6.49 -19.51
C HIS A 261 13.68 -6.40 -20.08
N LEU A 262 14.61 -5.70 -19.44
CA LEU A 262 15.93 -5.37 -20.00
C LEU A 262 17.10 -6.06 -19.28
N TYR A 263 16.88 -6.68 -18.12
CA TYR A 263 17.93 -7.46 -17.46
C TYR A 263 18.21 -8.77 -18.23
N PRO A 264 19.48 -9.20 -18.36
CA PRO A 264 20.71 -8.61 -17.81
C PRO A 264 21.41 -7.56 -18.68
N GLN A 265 20.90 -7.27 -19.88
CA GLN A 265 21.57 -6.41 -20.86
C GLN A 265 21.71 -4.98 -20.36
N GLU A 266 20.64 -4.42 -19.79
CA GLU A 266 20.64 -3.09 -19.21
C GLU A 266 20.44 -3.13 -17.70
N LYS A 267 21.06 -2.17 -17.01
CA LYS A 267 20.90 -1.96 -15.58
C LYS A 267 20.15 -0.66 -15.32
N VAL A 268 19.34 -0.69 -14.28
CA VAL A 268 18.66 0.50 -13.77
C VAL A 268 19.58 1.29 -12.85
N PHE A 269 19.41 2.60 -12.82
CA PHE A 269 20.04 3.46 -11.83
C PHE A 269 19.38 3.31 -10.45
N THR A 270 18.05 3.13 -10.44
CA THR A 270 17.26 2.93 -9.22
C THR A 270 16.13 1.90 -9.44
N ASP A 271 15.73 1.20 -8.38
CA ASP A 271 14.63 0.24 -8.34
C ASP A 271 13.58 0.69 -7.31
N ASN A 272 12.33 0.29 -7.50
CA ASN A 272 11.20 0.73 -6.67
C ASN A 272 11.14 0.04 -5.28
N ARG A 273 12.22 -0.63 -4.88
CA ARG A 273 12.43 -1.26 -3.57
C ARG A 273 13.33 -0.37 -2.72
N PRO A 274 12.79 0.42 -1.77
CA PRO A 274 13.58 1.44 -1.08
C PRO A 274 14.58 0.82 -0.10
N GLU A 275 14.32 -0.38 0.41
CA GLU A 275 15.28 -1.15 1.19
C GLU A 275 16.51 -1.64 0.41
N ALA A 276 16.49 -1.58 -0.92
CA ALA A 276 17.64 -2.00 -1.75
C ALA A 276 18.73 -0.94 -1.83
N TYR A 277 18.45 0.30 -1.41
CA TYR A 277 19.37 1.43 -1.49
C TYR A 277 19.58 2.08 -0.13
N SER A 278 20.74 2.70 0.05
CA SER A 278 21.07 3.44 1.27
C SER A 278 20.35 4.79 1.32
N ILE A 279 20.14 5.31 2.53
CA ILE A 279 19.61 6.67 2.71
C ILE A 279 20.50 7.73 2.01
N PRO A 280 21.85 7.72 2.19
CA PRO A 280 22.73 8.66 1.49
C PRO A 280 22.62 8.60 -0.04
N PHE A 281 22.39 7.42 -0.63
CA PHE A 281 22.18 7.33 -2.08
C PHE A 281 21.01 8.20 -2.54
N PHE A 282 19.88 8.19 -1.81
CA PHE A 282 18.74 9.01 -2.17
C PHE A 282 18.94 10.48 -1.83
N GLU A 283 19.44 10.76 -0.62
CA GLU A 283 19.55 12.13 -0.09
C GLU A 283 20.68 12.93 -0.74
N ASP A 284 21.79 12.29 -1.10
CA ASP A 284 23.00 12.97 -1.60
C ASP A 284 23.19 12.83 -3.11
N ILE A 285 22.65 11.78 -3.74
CA ILE A 285 22.91 11.47 -5.15
C ILE A 285 21.63 11.55 -6.00
N TYR A 286 20.68 10.64 -5.78
CA TYR A 286 19.57 10.42 -6.71
C TYR A 286 18.56 11.57 -6.74
N ILE A 287 18.12 12.07 -5.57
CA ILE A 287 17.17 13.20 -5.53
C ILE A 287 17.87 14.51 -5.93
N PRO A 288 19.08 14.84 -5.42
CA PRO A 288 19.76 16.07 -5.81
C PRO A 288 20.09 16.16 -7.30
N ALA A 289 20.45 15.05 -7.96
CA ALA A 289 20.66 15.00 -9.41
C ALA A 289 19.41 15.37 -10.23
N GLN A 290 18.21 15.29 -9.64
CA GLN A 290 16.96 15.70 -10.27
C GLN A 290 16.55 17.14 -9.94
N GLN A 291 17.20 17.77 -8.95
CA GLN A 291 16.87 19.11 -8.47
C GLN A 291 17.88 20.17 -8.90
N ASN A 292 19.13 19.77 -9.12
CA ASN A 292 20.25 20.66 -9.37
C ASN A 292 21.07 20.17 -10.57
N ASP A 293 21.16 21.01 -11.60
CA ASP A 293 21.87 20.68 -12.83
C ASP A 293 23.38 20.49 -12.64
N SER A 294 24.01 21.18 -11.69
CA SER A 294 25.43 20.93 -11.39
C SER A 294 25.66 19.52 -10.88
N ILE A 295 24.77 19.01 -10.03
CA ILE A 295 24.84 17.63 -9.52
C ILE A 295 24.48 16.63 -10.61
N TRP A 296 23.50 16.96 -11.47
CA TRP A 296 23.21 16.17 -12.66
C TRP A 296 24.45 15.99 -13.54
N GLN A 297 25.17 17.08 -13.83
CA GLN A 297 26.38 17.02 -14.66
C GLN A 297 27.48 16.17 -14.00
N GLU A 298 27.66 16.26 -12.67
CA GLU A 298 28.56 15.36 -11.95
C GLU A 298 28.17 13.87 -12.13
N GLN A 299 26.87 13.56 -12.06
CA GLN A 299 26.41 12.18 -12.28
C GLN A 299 26.56 11.76 -13.75
N MET A 300 26.40 12.68 -14.70
CA MET A 300 26.66 12.45 -16.11
C MET A 300 28.13 12.14 -16.39
N GLU A 301 29.07 12.85 -15.76
CA GLU A 301 30.50 12.56 -15.88
C GLU A 301 30.85 11.19 -15.30
N LYS A 302 30.24 10.84 -14.16
CA LYS A 302 30.50 9.58 -13.46
C LYS A 302 29.92 8.35 -14.15
N TYR A 303 28.66 8.42 -14.57
CA TYR A 303 27.92 7.26 -15.08
C TYR A 303 27.76 7.27 -16.61
N ASN A 304 28.02 8.40 -17.27
CA ASN A 304 27.89 8.60 -18.71
C ASN A 304 26.57 8.07 -19.26
N PHE A 305 25.44 8.49 -18.67
CA PHE A 305 24.12 8.05 -19.10
C PHE A 305 23.90 8.33 -20.60
N ASN A 306 23.36 7.34 -21.31
CA ASN A 306 23.01 7.46 -22.73
C ASN A 306 21.51 7.67 -22.94
N SER A 307 20.69 7.20 -21.99
CA SER A 307 19.23 7.30 -22.06
C SER A 307 18.64 7.72 -20.72
N ILE A 308 17.54 8.47 -20.77
CA ILE A 308 16.69 8.76 -19.62
C ILE A 308 15.36 8.04 -19.87
N PHE A 309 14.91 7.22 -18.92
CA PHE A 309 13.67 6.44 -19.04
C PHE A 309 12.80 6.65 -17.81
N PHE A 310 11.79 7.49 -17.92
CA PHE A 310 10.98 7.94 -16.78
C PHE A 310 9.52 7.53 -16.95
N MET A 311 8.86 7.18 -15.85
CA MET A 311 7.40 7.22 -15.78
C MET A 311 6.98 8.70 -15.68
N HIS A 312 6.26 9.22 -16.67
CA HIS A 312 5.96 10.66 -16.75
C HIS A 312 4.94 11.13 -15.71
N SER A 313 4.18 10.19 -15.12
CA SER A 313 3.22 10.45 -14.04
C SER A 313 3.85 10.54 -12.65
N ASP A 314 5.17 10.68 -12.55
CA ASP A 314 5.89 10.84 -11.27
C ASP A 314 5.37 12.07 -10.51
N TYR A 315 4.81 11.88 -9.31
CA TYR A 315 4.23 12.99 -8.53
C TYR A 315 5.27 13.81 -7.77
N THR A 316 6.54 13.42 -7.82
CA THR A 316 7.57 14.07 -7.01
C THR A 316 7.99 15.42 -7.62
N PRO A 317 8.16 16.47 -6.79
CA PRO A 317 8.57 17.78 -7.30
C PRO A 317 9.92 17.74 -8.02
N TRP A 318 10.84 16.86 -7.60
CA TRP A 318 12.14 16.71 -8.25
C TRP A 318 12.04 15.97 -9.59
N GLY A 319 11.25 14.89 -9.69
CA GLY A 319 11.06 14.18 -10.96
C GLY A 319 10.38 15.06 -12.01
N GLN A 320 9.35 15.82 -11.61
CA GLN A 320 8.66 16.77 -12.49
C GLN A 320 9.60 17.90 -12.95
N ARG A 321 10.36 18.49 -12.02
CA ARG A 321 11.36 19.50 -12.38
C ARG A 321 12.40 18.95 -13.35
N PHE A 322 12.95 17.77 -13.07
CA PHE A 322 13.95 17.13 -13.92
C PHE A 322 13.43 16.94 -15.35
N LEU A 323 12.22 16.40 -15.53
CA LEU A 323 11.62 16.24 -16.85
C LEU A 323 11.46 17.58 -17.59
N ILE A 324 10.99 18.63 -16.90
CA ILE A 324 10.85 19.97 -17.49
C ILE A 324 12.20 20.53 -17.95
N GLU A 325 13.26 20.37 -17.15
CA GLU A 325 14.60 20.83 -17.52
C GLU A 325 15.20 19.99 -18.65
N ARG A 326 14.98 18.66 -18.66
CA ARG A 326 15.49 17.77 -19.74
C ARG A 326 14.81 17.99 -21.09
N VAL A 327 13.58 18.49 -21.13
CA VAL A 327 12.93 18.93 -22.36
C VAL A 327 13.57 20.21 -22.92
N LYS A 328 14.21 21.03 -22.08
CA LYS A 328 14.90 22.27 -22.47
C LYS A 328 16.38 22.08 -22.76
N ASP A 329 16.93 20.96 -22.32
CA ASP A 329 18.33 20.61 -22.46
C ASP A 329 18.66 20.22 -23.91
N LEU A 330 19.57 20.95 -24.54
CA LEU A 330 19.96 20.70 -25.94
C LEU A 330 20.74 19.39 -26.09
N ASP A 331 21.34 18.86 -25.02
CA ASP A 331 22.08 17.60 -25.06
C ASP A 331 21.16 16.38 -25.11
N TRP A 332 19.85 16.56 -24.89
CA TRP A 332 18.87 15.48 -24.84
C TRP A 332 17.76 15.68 -25.86
N ALA A 333 17.30 14.57 -26.42
CA ALA A 333 16.18 14.54 -27.36
C ALA A 333 15.10 13.57 -26.84
N PRO A 334 13.87 14.03 -26.58
CA PRO A 334 12.76 13.12 -26.32
C PRO A 334 12.43 12.35 -27.60
N VAL A 335 12.47 11.02 -27.57
CA VAL A 335 12.24 10.17 -28.76
C VAL A 335 11.02 9.27 -28.63
N TYR A 336 10.44 9.18 -27.44
CA TYR A 336 9.29 8.32 -27.19
C TYR A 336 8.43 8.88 -26.05
N TYR A 337 7.11 8.76 -26.21
CA TYR A 337 6.12 9.10 -25.19
C TYR A 337 4.88 8.22 -25.36
N ASP A 338 4.41 7.61 -24.26
CA ASP A 338 3.13 6.88 -24.21
C ASP A 338 2.30 7.26 -22.97
N SER A 339 1.31 6.43 -22.60
CA SER A 339 0.45 6.70 -21.44
C SER A 339 1.16 6.56 -20.08
N PHE A 340 2.37 6.01 -20.04
CA PHE A 340 3.12 5.71 -18.83
C PHE A 340 4.52 6.33 -18.82
N ALA A 341 5.26 6.28 -19.93
CA ALA A 341 6.68 6.55 -19.97
C ALA A 341 7.08 7.59 -21.02
N ILE A 342 8.23 8.22 -20.76
CA ILE A 342 8.95 9.09 -21.69
C ILE A 342 10.41 8.64 -21.74
N ILE A 343 10.98 8.65 -22.95
CA ILE A 343 12.38 8.28 -23.19
C ILE A 343 13.11 9.45 -23.85
N PHE A 344 14.24 9.84 -23.27
CA PHE A 344 15.18 10.77 -23.87
C PHE A 344 16.47 10.04 -24.24
N LEU A 345 17.06 10.43 -25.37
CA LEU A 345 18.38 9.99 -25.80
C LEU A 345 19.35 11.16 -25.79
N LYS A 346 20.58 10.86 -25.38
CA LYS A 346 21.69 11.82 -25.45
C LYS A 346 22.01 12.07 -26.93
N ARG A 347 22.19 13.34 -27.31
CA ARG A 347 22.65 13.71 -28.65
C ARG A 347 24.11 13.32 -28.81
N ASN A 348 24.34 12.18 -29.47
CA ASN A 348 25.65 11.64 -29.80
C ASN A 348 25.55 10.82 -31.10
N ASP A 349 26.69 10.37 -31.61
CA ASP A 349 26.76 9.61 -32.86
C ASP A 349 25.96 8.29 -32.79
N LEU A 350 25.90 7.66 -31.62
CA LEU A 350 25.18 6.41 -31.40
C LEU A 350 23.66 6.57 -31.61
N ASN A 351 23.10 7.68 -31.13
CA ASN A 351 21.66 7.92 -31.15
C ASN A 351 21.19 8.78 -32.33
N GLN A 352 22.11 9.29 -33.16
CA GLN A 352 21.81 10.29 -34.19
C GLN A 352 20.71 9.84 -35.16
N SER A 353 20.72 8.58 -35.59
CA SER A 353 19.71 8.02 -36.50
C SER A 353 18.32 7.98 -35.84
N ILE A 354 18.25 7.51 -34.60
CA ILE A 354 17.00 7.40 -33.85
C ILE A 354 16.43 8.79 -33.58
N ILE A 355 17.27 9.73 -33.16
CA ILE A 355 16.85 11.11 -32.87
C ILE A 355 16.30 11.77 -34.14
N LYS A 356 16.96 11.61 -35.29
CA LYS A 356 16.48 12.16 -36.56
C LYS A 356 15.07 11.67 -36.93
N ASP A 357 14.76 10.40 -36.66
CA ASP A 357 13.51 9.78 -37.07
C ASP A 357 12.38 9.92 -36.05
N TYR A 358 12.71 10.06 -34.75
CA TYR A 358 11.76 9.95 -33.64
C TYR A 358 11.72 11.14 -32.68
N GLU A 359 12.56 12.15 -32.86
CA GLU A 359 12.57 13.31 -31.97
C GLU A 359 11.19 13.99 -31.92
N ILE A 360 10.65 14.09 -30.70
CA ILE A 360 9.41 14.77 -30.40
C ILE A 360 9.73 16.27 -30.28
N PRO A 361 9.13 17.14 -31.11
CA PRO A 361 9.44 18.56 -31.08
C PRO A 361 9.14 19.19 -29.73
N GLN A 362 10.01 20.10 -29.28
CA GLN A 362 9.86 20.79 -28.00
C GLN A 362 8.50 21.52 -27.85
N SER A 363 7.93 21.98 -28.97
CA SER A 363 6.62 22.65 -29.03
C SER A 363 5.44 21.78 -28.55
N TYR A 364 5.62 20.46 -28.47
CA TYR A 364 4.60 19.54 -27.96
C TYR A 364 4.56 19.54 -26.43
N PHE A 365 5.60 20.03 -25.76
CA PHE A 365 5.68 20.12 -24.31
C PHE A 365 5.27 21.52 -23.86
N ARG A 366 4.18 21.61 -23.10
CA ARG A 366 3.75 22.87 -22.48
C ARG A 366 4.28 22.92 -21.05
N THR A 367 5.23 23.81 -20.79
CA THR A 367 5.68 24.11 -19.43
C THR A 367 4.78 25.21 -18.87
N TYR A 368 3.89 24.87 -17.94
CA TYR A 368 3.07 25.81 -17.19
C TYR A 368 3.61 26.05 -15.80
#